data_AF-A0A9P0K860-F1
#
_entry.id   AF-A0A9P0K860-F1
#
_cell.length_a   1.000
_cell.length_b   1.000
_cell.length_c   1.000
_cell.angle_alpha   90.00
_cell.angle_beta   90.00
_cell.angle_gamma   90.00
#
_symmetry.space_group_name_H-M   'P 1'
#
loop_
_entity.id
_entity.type
_entity.pdbx_description
1 polymer ?
#
loop_
_entity_poly.entity_id
_entity_poly.type
_entity_poly.pdbx_seq_one_letter_code
_entity_poly.pdbx_strand_id
1 'polypeptide(L)'
;MNKEKPLLCHISRRTYWANNDTGEWNFTCQHGPRECYGNKVHACAISLLDQRKSTEFIVCTMQSGDAAADENLYKCASENHVNFSDIQHCSESEKGDELLASNGYRTTSVKPPIRFVPTVIFNDSYNQSMQDMALKNFSSVVDFLIKENCKSGQSITRSSMTNIFVLLALQLFKV
;
A
#
# COMPACT_ATOMS: atom_id res chain seq x y z
N MET A 1 9.41 -2.05 -31.18
CA MET A 1 10.55 -2.50 -30.35
C MET A 1 10.02 -3.48 -29.32
N ASN A 2 10.44 -4.74 -29.43
CA ASN A 2 9.98 -5.84 -28.60
C ASN A 2 10.30 -5.57 -27.13
N LYS A 3 9.28 -5.32 -26.30
CA LYS A 3 9.44 -5.38 -24.84
C LYS A 3 9.44 -6.85 -24.46
N GLU A 4 10.63 -7.40 -24.26
CA GLU A 4 10.81 -8.74 -23.71
C GLU A 4 10.01 -8.88 -22.41
N LYS A 5 9.15 -9.90 -22.33
CA LYS A 5 8.51 -10.32 -21.08
C LYS A 5 9.63 -10.76 -20.14
N PRO A 6 9.87 -10.10 -18.99
CA PRO A 6 10.75 -10.67 -18.00
C PRO A 6 10.05 -11.92 -17.46
N LEU A 7 10.60 -13.09 -17.77
CA LEU A 7 10.37 -14.28 -16.95
C LEU A 7 10.95 -13.98 -15.55
N LEU A 8 10.12 -13.43 -14.66
CA LEU A 8 10.47 -13.29 -13.25
C LEU A 8 9.83 -14.43 -12.47
N CYS A 9 10.72 -15.26 -11.96
CA CYS A 9 10.50 -16.49 -11.20
C CYS A 9 9.49 -16.33 -10.05
N HIS A 10 8.66 -17.35 -9.90
CA HIS A 10 7.53 -17.48 -8.97
C HIS A 10 7.91 -17.40 -7.48
N ILE A 11 8.01 -16.19 -6.90
CA ILE A 11 7.91 -16.01 -5.43
C ILE A 11 7.19 -14.68 -5.08
N SER A 12 5.96 -14.50 -5.60
CA SER A 12 4.78 -13.94 -4.91
C SER A 12 3.66 -13.81 -5.94
N ARG A 13 2.44 -14.23 -5.63
CA ARG A 13 1.30 -14.28 -6.57
C ARG A 13 0.71 -12.88 -6.85
N ARG A 14 1.55 -11.94 -7.27
CA ARG A 14 1.19 -10.53 -7.50
C ARG A 14 1.77 -10.08 -8.82
N THR A 15 1.00 -10.28 -9.87
CA THR A 15 1.40 -9.89 -11.22
C THR A 15 0.50 -8.77 -11.69
N TYR A 16 1.11 -7.65 -12.05
CA TYR A 16 0.46 -6.55 -12.76
C TYR A 16 1.18 -6.38 -14.11
N TRP A 17 0.42 -6.14 -15.18
CA TRP A 17 0.98 -5.93 -16.52
C TRP A 17 0.02 -5.07 -17.35
N ALA A 18 0.58 -4.30 -18.27
CA ALA A 18 -0.21 -3.60 -19.29
C ALA A 18 -0.45 -4.54 -20.48
N ASN A 19 -1.66 -4.54 -21.02
CA ASN A 19 -1.97 -5.18 -22.29
C ASN A 19 -1.17 -4.47 -23.40
N ASN A 20 -0.49 -5.24 -24.26
CA ASN A 20 0.36 -4.67 -25.30
C ASN A 20 -0.43 -3.97 -26.42
N ASP A 21 -1.69 -4.37 -26.63
CA ASP A 21 -2.54 -3.88 -27.72
C ASP A 21 -3.41 -2.71 -27.26
N THR A 22 -3.97 -2.78 -26.04
CA THR A 22 -4.87 -1.75 -25.50
C THR A 22 -4.20 -0.78 -24.54
N GLY A 23 -3.05 -1.14 -23.95
CA GLY A 23 -2.41 -0.39 -22.87
C GLY A 23 -3.06 -0.60 -21.50
N GLU A 24 -4.18 -1.31 -21.41
CA GLU A 24 -4.95 -1.48 -20.17
C GLU A 24 -4.22 -2.34 -19.13
N TRP A 25 -4.28 -1.91 -17.87
CA TRP A 25 -3.68 -2.68 -16.77
C TRP A 25 -4.52 -3.88 -16.39
N ASN A 26 -3.82 -4.98 -16.12
CA ASN A 26 -4.39 -6.21 -15.60
C ASN A 26 -3.68 -6.59 -14.30
N PHE A 27 -4.44 -7.18 -13.37
CA PHE A 27 -3.98 -7.49 -12.02
C PHE A 27 -4.38 -8.91 -11.61
N THR A 28 -3.42 -9.63 -11.02
CA THR A 28 -3.67 -10.88 -10.31
C THR A 28 -3.23 -10.69 -8.86
N CYS A 29 -4.15 -10.96 -7.93
CA CYS A 29 -3.91 -10.90 -6.49
C CYS A 29 -4.01 -12.30 -5.86
N GLN A 30 -3.40 -12.49 -4.69
CA GLN A 30 -3.27 -13.79 -4.03
C GLN A 30 -4.63 -14.39 -3.63
N HIS A 31 -5.57 -13.53 -3.25
CA HIS A 31 -6.93 -13.83 -2.80
C HIS A 31 -7.98 -13.49 -3.88
N GLY A 32 -7.56 -13.41 -5.14
CA GLY A 32 -8.45 -13.23 -6.28
C GLY A 32 -8.90 -11.77 -6.54
N PRO A 33 -9.89 -11.57 -7.42
CA PRO A 33 -10.25 -10.24 -7.91
C PRO A 33 -10.76 -9.28 -6.84
N ARG A 34 -11.40 -9.79 -5.78
CA ARG A 34 -11.88 -8.95 -4.65
C ARG A 34 -10.74 -8.25 -3.93
N GLU A 35 -9.62 -8.94 -3.70
CA GLU A 35 -8.43 -8.30 -3.14
C GLU A 35 -7.89 -7.22 -4.09
N CYS A 36 -7.89 -7.45 -5.41
CA CYS A 36 -7.45 -6.41 -6.35
C CYS A 36 -8.37 -5.18 -6.33
N TYR A 37 -9.68 -5.38 -6.20
CA TYR A 37 -10.64 -4.28 -6.02
C TYR A 37 -10.39 -3.50 -4.73
N GLY A 38 -10.32 -4.18 -3.58
CA GLY A 38 -10.03 -3.54 -2.28
C GLY A 38 -8.70 -2.77 -2.29
N ASN A 39 -7.66 -3.34 -2.90
CA ASN A 39 -6.37 -2.68 -3.11
C ASN A 39 -6.51 -1.36 -3.87
N LYS A 40 -7.32 -1.37 -4.94
CA LYS A 40 -7.53 -0.20 -5.79
C LYS A 40 -8.33 0.88 -5.06
N VAL A 41 -9.36 0.48 -4.30
CA VAL A 41 -10.12 1.37 -3.40
C VAL A 41 -9.20 2.06 -2.39
N HIS A 42 -8.31 1.31 -1.73
CA HIS A 42 -7.34 1.88 -0.78
C HIS A 42 -6.33 2.80 -1.47
N ALA A 43 -5.85 2.45 -2.66
CA ALA A 43 -4.95 3.30 -3.45
C ALA A 43 -5.62 4.64 -3.83
N CYS A 44 -6.90 4.60 -4.23
CA CYS A 44 -7.70 5.78 -4.50
C CYS A 44 -7.93 6.64 -3.25
N ALA A 45 -8.26 6.02 -2.10
CA ALA A 45 -8.41 6.72 -0.83
C ALA A 45 -7.13 7.49 -0.44
N ILE A 46 -5.95 6.89 -0.63
CA ILE A 46 -4.66 7.55 -0.39
C ILE A 46 -4.41 8.69 -1.37
N SER A 47 -4.84 8.55 -2.62
CA SER A 47 -4.64 9.58 -3.63
C SER A 47 -5.58 10.78 -3.46
N LEU A 48 -6.78 10.59 -2.91
CA LEU A 48 -7.85 11.60 -2.87
C LEU A 48 -7.98 12.29 -1.52
N LEU A 49 -7.66 11.60 -0.43
CA LEU A 49 -7.85 12.09 0.93
C LEU A 49 -6.55 12.59 1.55
N ASP A 50 -6.66 13.40 2.60
CA ASP A 50 -5.51 13.68 3.46
C ASP A 50 -5.07 12.41 4.22
N GLN A 51 -3.80 12.41 4.65
CA GLN A 51 -3.16 11.25 5.29
C GLN A 51 -3.95 10.70 6.49
N ARG A 52 -4.58 11.58 7.28
CA ARG A 52 -5.33 11.15 8.46
C ARG A 52 -6.59 10.41 8.04
N LYS A 53 -7.41 11.03 7.19
CA LYS A 53 -8.66 10.41 6.71
C LYS A 53 -8.42 9.13 5.93
N SER A 54 -7.40 9.10 5.06
CA SER A 54 -7.06 7.87 4.32
C SER A 54 -6.68 6.74 5.27
N THR A 55 -5.91 7.05 6.32
CA THR A 55 -5.49 6.05 7.32
C THR A 55 -6.68 5.55 8.14
N GLU A 56 -7.53 6.44 8.64
CA GLU A 56 -8.71 6.09 9.43
C GLU A 56 -9.68 5.21 8.63
N PHE A 57 -9.94 5.56 7.37
CA PHE A 57 -10.76 4.75 6.44
C PHE A 57 -10.16 3.36 6.18
N ILE A 58 -8.86 3.29 5.85
CA ILE A 58 -8.17 2.02 5.56
C ILE A 58 -8.16 1.12 6.78
N VAL A 59 -7.82 1.65 7.97
CA VAL A 59 -7.81 0.87 9.21
C VAL A 59 -9.18 0.29 9.52
N CYS A 60 -10.24 1.10 9.39
CA CYS A 60 -11.61 0.62 9.60
C CYS A 60 -11.96 -0.52 8.63
N THR A 61 -11.73 -0.35 7.33
CA THR A 61 -12.09 -1.37 6.32
C THR A 61 -11.28 -2.65 6.53
N MET A 62 -10.01 -2.56 6.90
CA MET A 62 -9.17 -3.72 7.20
C MET A 62 -9.59 -4.48 8.47
N GLN A 63 -10.27 -3.82 9.42
CA GLN A 63 -10.79 -4.45 10.64
C GLN A 63 -12.17 -5.09 10.44
N SER A 64 -12.82 -4.89 9.29
CA SER A 64 -14.20 -5.28 9.03
C SER A 64 -14.40 -6.76 8.64
N GLY A 65 -13.32 -7.53 8.48
CA GLY A 65 -13.36 -8.94 8.08
C GLY A 65 -13.42 -9.17 6.57
N ASP A 66 -14.01 -8.26 5.79
CA ASP A 66 -13.89 -8.20 4.33
C ASP A 66 -13.68 -6.75 3.90
N ALA A 67 -12.42 -6.38 3.67
CA ALA A 67 -12.02 -5.03 3.29
C ALA A 67 -12.45 -4.62 1.86
N ALA A 68 -13.01 -5.54 1.08
CA ALA A 68 -13.50 -5.30 -0.28
C ALA A 68 -15.03 -5.38 -0.37
N ALA A 69 -15.74 -5.71 0.71
CA ALA A 69 -17.20 -5.73 0.73
C ALA A 69 -17.75 -4.29 0.73
N ASP A 70 -18.65 -4.00 -0.20
CA ASP A 70 -19.23 -2.65 -0.34
C ASP A 70 -19.86 -2.17 0.97
N GLU A 71 -20.57 -3.04 1.71
CA GLU A 71 -21.15 -2.69 3.01
C GLU A 71 -20.12 -2.14 4.01
N ASN A 72 -18.93 -2.74 4.06
CA ASN A 72 -17.85 -2.33 4.94
C ASN A 72 -17.18 -1.05 4.45
N LEU A 73 -16.99 -0.92 3.13
CA LEU A 73 -16.45 0.28 2.50
C LEU A 73 -17.36 1.51 2.76
N TYR A 74 -18.66 1.37 2.54
CA TYR A 74 -19.65 2.41 2.82
C TYR A 74 -19.72 2.76 4.31
N LYS A 75 -19.77 1.74 5.18
CA LYS A 75 -19.80 1.95 6.64
C LYS A 75 -18.58 2.74 7.10
N CYS A 76 -17.38 2.28 6.73
CA CYS A 76 -16.14 2.94 7.14
C CYS A 76 -15.97 4.34 6.55
N ALA A 77 -16.45 4.58 5.33
CA ALA A 77 -16.45 5.92 4.77
C ALA A 77 -17.39 6.85 5.55
N SER A 78 -18.59 6.38 5.90
CA SER A 78 -19.55 7.13 6.71
C SER A 78 -19.01 7.46 8.10
N GLU A 79 -18.46 6.47 8.80
CA GLU A 79 -17.89 6.64 10.15
C GLU A 79 -16.72 7.63 10.19
N ASN A 80 -15.97 7.76 9.09
CA ASN A 80 -14.80 8.64 8.98
C ASN A 80 -15.05 9.93 8.18
N HIS A 81 -16.31 10.26 7.88
CA HIS A 81 -16.69 11.46 7.11
C HIS A 81 -15.91 11.60 5.79
N VAL A 82 -15.86 10.49 5.05
CA VAL A 82 -15.24 10.34 3.74
C VAL A 82 -16.34 10.18 2.69
N ASN A 83 -16.20 10.89 1.56
CA ASN A 83 -17.08 10.69 0.41
C ASN A 83 -16.64 9.41 -0.34
N PHE A 84 -17.34 8.30 -0.10
CA PHE A 84 -17.01 7.04 -0.76
C PHE A 84 -17.24 7.09 -2.27
N SER A 85 -18.19 7.90 -2.76
CA SER A 85 -18.51 7.97 -4.18
C SER A 85 -17.31 8.41 -5.02
N ASP A 86 -16.50 9.34 -4.51
CA ASP A 86 -15.28 9.80 -5.20
C ASP A 86 -14.22 8.69 -5.26
N ILE A 87 -14.09 7.92 -4.18
CA ILE A 87 -13.17 6.78 -4.09
C ILE A 87 -13.61 5.66 -5.03
N GLN A 88 -14.90 5.34 -5.03
CA GLN A 88 -15.48 4.31 -5.90
C GLN A 88 -15.27 4.69 -7.36
N HIS A 89 -15.60 5.92 -7.75
CA HIS A 89 -15.39 6.41 -9.12
C HIS A 89 -13.91 6.33 -9.52
N CYS A 90 -12.99 6.70 -8.65
CA CYS A 90 -11.56 6.53 -8.89
C CYS A 90 -11.19 5.05 -9.12
N SER A 91 -11.72 4.13 -8.30
CA SER A 91 -11.42 2.69 -8.40
C SER A 91 -11.99 2.04 -9.67
N GLU A 92 -13.01 2.64 -10.27
CA GLU A 92 -13.61 2.17 -11.53
C GLU A 92 -12.96 2.82 -12.76
N SER A 93 -12.03 3.74 -12.57
CA SER A 93 -11.35 4.48 -13.63
C SER A 93 -9.93 3.98 -13.92
N GLU A 94 -9.39 4.37 -15.09
CA GLU A 94 -7.97 4.17 -15.45
C GLU A 94 -7.04 4.75 -14.38
N LYS A 95 -7.46 5.81 -13.67
CA LYS A 95 -6.67 6.39 -12.59
C LYS A 95 -6.45 5.38 -11.45
N GLY A 96 -7.48 4.63 -11.09
CA GLY A 96 -7.37 3.57 -10.08
C GLY A 96 -6.39 2.48 -10.51
N ASP A 97 -6.42 2.11 -11.79
CA ASP A 97 -5.49 1.15 -12.38
C ASP A 97 -4.04 1.63 -12.33
N GLU A 98 -3.78 2.87 -12.76
CA GLU A 98 -2.45 3.48 -12.66
C GLU A 98 -1.92 3.50 -11.23
N LEU A 99 -2.77 3.86 -10.26
CA LEU A 99 -2.41 3.91 -8.84
C LEU A 99 -2.04 2.52 -8.32
N LEU A 100 -2.81 1.49 -8.66
CA LEU A 100 -2.52 0.12 -8.26
C LEU A 100 -1.24 -0.41 -8.92
N ALA A 101 -1.04 -0.14 -10.21
CA ALA A 101 0.18 -0.51 -10.93
C ALA A 101 1.42 0.20 -10.34
N SER A 102 1.32 1.49 -10.05
CA SER A 102 2.37 2.28 -9.39
C SER A 102 2.75 1.70 -8.01
N ASN A 103 1.76 1.31 -7.21
CA ASN A 103 2.00 0.62 -5.94
C ASN A 103 2.65 -0.76 -6.13
N GLY A 104 2.27 -1.49 -7.19
CA GLY A 104 2.95 -2.71 -7.63
C GLY A 104 4.43 -2.48 -7.93
N TYR A 105 4.75 -1.44 -8.71
CA TYR A 105 6.13 -1.05 -9.02
C TYR A 105 6.93 -0.74 -7.76
N ARG A 106 6.39 0.12 -6.88
CA ARG A 106 7.01 0.46 -5.59
C ARG A 106 7.29 -0.77 -4.73
N THR A 107 6.37 -1.73 -4.71
CA THR A 107 6.53 -2.98 -3.95
C THR A 107 7.65 -3.84 -4.53
N THR A 108 7.73 -3.97 -5.86
CA THR A 108 8.76 -4.78 -6.55
C THR A 108 10.14 -4.13 -6.58
N SER A 109 10.23 -2.80 -6.41
CA SER A 109 11.50 -2.07 -6.35
C SER A 109 12.21 -2.21 -5.01
N VAL A 110 11.52 -2.64 -3.95
CA VAL A 110 12.13 -2.88 -2.63
C VAL A 110 13.25 -3.92 -2.72
N LYS A 111 14.37 -3.62 -2.04
CA LYS A 111 15.52 -4.51 -1.93
C LYS A 111 15.85 -4.80 -0.45
N PRO A 112 16.09 -6.07 -0.06
CA PRO A 112 15.85 -7.29 -0.86
C PRO A 112 14.35 -7.47 -1.22
N PRO A 113 14.03 -8.31 -2.22
CA PRO A 113 12.63 -8.54 -2.61
C PRO A 113 11.77 -8.97 -1.42
N ILE A 114 10.57 -8.38 -1.31
CA ILE A 114 9.59 -8.70 -0.26
C ILE A 114 9.16 -10.16 -0.38
N ARG A 115 9.26 -10.93 0.71
CA ARG A 115 8.93 -12.36 0.74
C ARG A 115 7.61 -12.69 1.45
N PHE A 116 7.08 -11.76 2.24
CA PHE A 116 5.85 -11.97 3.01
C PHE A 116 5.13 -10.65 3.28
N VAL A 117 3.88 -10.73 3.68
CA VAL A 117 3.09 -9.59 4.16
C VAL A 117 2.60 -9.87 5.59
N PRO A 118 2.45 -8.84 6.45
CA PRO A 118 2.89 -7.45 6.23
C PRO A 118 4.42 -7.30 6.21
N THR A 119 4.91 -6.36 5.39
CA THR A 119 6.31 -5.88 5.42
C THR A 119 6.32 -4.39 5.75
N VAL A 120 7.21 -3.99 6.65
CA VAL A 120 7.42 -2.64 7.17
C VAL A 120 8.83 -2.21 6.76
N ILE A 121 8.91 -1.03 6.14
CA ILE A 121 10.16 -0.45 5.66
C ILE A 121 10.28 0.93 6.27
N PHE A 122 11.47 1.26 6.75
CA PHE A 122 11.79 2.57 7.32
C PHE A 122 12.87 3.23 6.47
N ASN A 123 12.66 4.50 6.09
CA ASN A 123 13.62 5.27 5.29
C ASN A 123 14.08 4.51 4.03
N ASP A 124 13.12 3.90 3.32
CA ASP A 124 13.33 3.12 2.09
C ASP A 124 14.30 1.92 2.20
N SER A 125 14.66 1.52 3.42
CA SER A 125 15.59 0.42 3.67
C SER A 125 14.92 -0.69 4.47
N TYR A 126 14.94 -1.91 3.92
CA TYR A 126 14.44 -3.08 4.62
C TYR A 126 15.48 -3.59 5.62
N ASN A 127 15.05 -3.76 6.87
CA ASN A 127 15.85 -4.35 7.93
C ASN A 127 15.02 -5.38 8.70
N GLN A 128 15.47 -6.65 8.70
CA GLN A 128 14.74 -7.75 9.34
C GLN A 128 14.51 -7.52 10.84
N SER A 129 15.50 -7.00 11.58
CA SER A 129 15.36 -6.74 13.01
C SER A 129 14.31 -5.66 13.28
N MET A 130 14.35 -4.56 12.51
CA MET A 130 13.36 -3.49 12.61
C MET A 130 11.97 -3.97 12.21
N GLN A 131 11.87 -4.81 11.18
CA GLN A 131 10.63 -5.49 10.77
C GLN A 131 10.06 -6.31 11.94
N ASP A 132 10.86 -7.20 12.53
CA ASP A 132 10.41 -8.09 13.60
C ASP A 132 10.00 -7.31 14.86
N MET A 133 10.71 -6.22 15.17
CA MET A 133 10.34 -5.30 16.24
C MET A 133 9.07 -4.53 15.91
N ALA A 134 8.94 -4.00 14.69
CA ALA A 134 7.80 -3.21 14.26
C ALA A 134 6.49 -4.00 14.28
N LEU A 135 6.54 -5.30 13.94
CA LEU A 135 5.38 -6.19 14.03
C LEU A 135 4.93 -6.43 15.49
N LYS A 136 5.81 -6.25 16.48
CA LYS A 136 5.48 -6.39 17.91
C LYS A 136 5.14 -5.06 18.56
N ASN A 137 5.91 -4.03 18.25
CA ASN A 137 5.79 -2.68 18.80
C ASN A 137 6.34 -1.65 17.79
N PHE A 138 5.47 -1.23 16.88
CA PHE A 138 5.80 -0.23 15.86
C PHE A 138 6.31 1.09 16.47
N SER A 139 5.61 1.60 17.50
CA SER A 139 5.93 2.88 18.14
C SER A 139 7.34 2.91 18.71
N SER A 140 7.83 1.80 19.30
CA SER A 140 9.19 1.79 19.85
C SER A 140 10.27 1.93 18.76
N VAL A 141 10.03 1.38 17.56
CA VAL A 141 10.96 1.51 16.43
C VAL A 141 10.95 2.94 15.91
N VAL A 142 9.77 3.56 15.81
CA VAL A 142 9.63 4.97 15.41
C VAL A 142 10.34 5.90 16.41
N ASP A 143 10.11 5.72 17.71
CA ASP A 143 10.75 6.50 18.76
C ASP A 143 12.28 6.38 18.71
N PHE A 144 12.79 5.17 18.45
CA PHE A 144 14.21 4.93 18.28
C PHE A 144 14.77 5.73 17.09
N LEU A 145 14.12 5.65 15.92
CA LEU A 145 14.55 6.36 14.71
C LEU A 145 14.53 7.88 14.88
N ILE A 146 13.47 8.42 15.51
CA ILE A 146 13.38 9.86 15.80
C ILE A 146 14.56 10.30 16.67
N LYS A 147 14.87 9.54 17.72
CA LYS A 147 16.00 9.85 18.62
C LYS A 147 17.35 9.80 17.91
N GLU A 148 17.58 8.80 17.05
CA GLU A 148 18.83 8.70 16.29
C GLU A 148 18.99 9.85 15.29
N ASN A 149 17.92 10.24 14.60
CA ASN A 149 17.95 11.40 13.71
C ASN A 149 18.28 12.70 14.47
N CYS A 150 17.68 12.92 15.64
CA CYS A 150 18.01 14.05 16.51
C CYS A 150 19.50 14.07 16.93
N LYS A 151 20.07 12.91 17.28
CA LYS A 151 21.49 12.81 17.67
C LYS A 151 22.45 13.11 16.52
N SER A 152 22.07 12.73 15.29
CA SER A 152 22.88 12.95 14.09
C SER A 152 22.90 14.41 13.60
N GLY A 153 22.16 15.32 14.24
CA GLY A 153 22.06 16.72 13.84
C GLY A 153 21.30 16.94 12.53
N GLN A 154 20.65 15.89 11.98
CA GLN A 154 19.77 16.03 10.83
C GLN A 154 18.50 16.78 11.26
N SER A 155 18.19 17.87 10.57
CA SER A 155 16.93 18.59 10.76
C SER A 155 15.76 17.66 10.46
N ILE A 156 14.87 17.45 11.43
CA ILE A 156 13.58 16.79 11.21
C ILE A 156 12.71 17.77 10.40
N THR A 157 12.93 17.80 9.10
CA THR A 157 12.07 18.54 8.18
C THR A 157 10.78 17.75 7.95
N ARG A 158 9.71 18.41 7.49
CA ARG A 158 8.49 17.74 7.04
C ARG A 158 8.79 16.64 5.99
N SER A 159 9.88 16.79 5.23
CA SER A 159 10.41 15.78 4.29
C SER A 159 11.01 14.54 4.96
N SER A 160 11.59 14.66 6.16
CA SER A 160 12.09 13.49 6.93
C SER A 160 10.96 12.66 7.51
N MET A 161 9.82 13.28 7.85
CA MET A 161 8.61 12.54 8.26
C MET A 161 7.88 11.90 7.10
N THR A 162 7.96 12.47 5.89
CA THR A 162 7.53 11.73 4.69
C THR A 162 8.43 10.52 4.44
N ASN A 163 9.73 10.51 4.74
CA ASN A 163 10.57 9.32 4.54
C ASN A 163 10.35 8.20 5.57
N ILE A 164 9.58 8.45 6.64
CA ILE A 164 8.81 7.40 7.33
C ILE A 164 7.55 7.13 6.50
N PHE A 165 7.70 7.02 5.19
CA PHE A 165 6.73 6.34 4.37
C PHE A 165 6.92 4.89 4.78
N VAL A 166 6.15 4.49 5.77
CA VAL A 166 5.77 3.10 5.89
C VAL A 166 5.21 2.80 4.51
N LEU A 167 6.02 2.17 3.66
CA LEU A 167 5.51 1.17 2.75
C LEU A 167 4.92 0.11 3.67
N LEU A 168 3.76 0.44 4.25
CA LEU A 168 2.69 -0.50 4.41
C LEU A 168 2.50 -0.90 2.96
N ALA A 169 3.21 -1.95 2.55
CA ALA A 169 2.84 -2.69 1.37
C ALA A 169 1.39 -3.07 1.70
N LEU A 170 0.47 -2.23 1.21
CA LEU A 170 -0.97 -2.34 1.35
C LEU A 170 -1.33 -3.62 0.65
N GLN A 171 -1.12 -4.72 1.33
CA GLN A 171 -1.64 -6.05 1.08
C GLN A 171 -1.67 -6.78 2.41
N LEU A 172 -2.30 -6.13 3.38
CA LEU A 172 -2.94 -6.81 4.49
C LEU A 172 -4.35 -7.19 4.02
N PHE A 173 -4.45 -8.09 3.05
CA PHE A 173 -5.69 -8.84 2.83
C PHE A 173 -5.52 -10.15 3.56
N LYS A 174 -6.00 -10.15 4.80
CA LYS A 174 -6.60 -11.36 5.35
C LYS A 174 -8.07 -11.26 4.95
N VAL A 175 -8.42 -11.85 3.81
CA VAL A 175 -9.80 -12.34 3.59
C VAL A 175 -9.93 -13.63 4.40
#